data_AF-A0A497GWJ3-F1
#
_entry.id   AF-A0A497GWJ3-F1
#
_cell.length_a   1.000
_cell.length_b   1.000
_cell.length_c   1.000
_cell.angle_alpha   90.00
_cell.angle_beta   90.00
_cell.angle_gamma   90.00
#
_symmetry.space_group_name_H-M   'P 1'
#
loop_
_entity.id
_entity.type
_entity.pdbx_description
1 polymer ?
#
loop_
_entity_poly.entity_id
_entity_poly.type
_entity_poly.pdbx_seq_one_letter_code
_entity_poly.pdbx_strand_id
1 'polypeptide(L)'
;MTIQRLPHEPLYAVCDDALDDTGYVLALDTSTGHVKKATSSDVPFGVNIVSTKNPITNEAETDVEVSVVPVRSGYIVKVKKEASAISAGDYVAVGSEAGKVAKMTIDTTDAGTLLDSLKKIVGIALEDAAADEDTVLVRLVGI
;
A
#
# COMPACT_ATOMS: atom_id res chain seq x y z
N MET A 1 20.34 12.57 20.43
CA MET A 1 19.47 13.51 19.69
C MET A 1 18.31 12.70 19.17
N THR A 2 17.10 12.94 19.66
CA THR A 2 15.91 12.17 19.26
C THR A 2 15.10 13.05 18.34
N ILE A 3 15.12 12.76 17.04
CA ILE A 3 14.25 13.45 16.08
C ILE A 3 12.89 12.75 16.15
N GLN A 4 11.91 13.43 16.73
CA GLN A 4 10.54 12.95 16.76
C GLN A 4 9.79 13.58 15.59
N ARG A 5 9.24 12.75 14.70
CA ARG A 5 8.38 13.22 13.61
C ARG A 5 7.10 13.83 14.17
N LEU A 6 6.66 14.92 13.55
CA LEU A 6 5.36 15.50 13.85
C LEU A 6 4.25 14.57 13.33
N PRO A 7 3.16 14.39 14.08
CA PRO A 7 1.98 13.72 13.55
C PRO A 7 1.53 14.50 12.30
N HIS A 8 1.20 13.76 11.23
CA HIS A 8 0.70 14.27 9.93
C HIS A 8 1.73 14.70 8.87
N GLU A 9 3.03 14.59 9.11
CA GLU A 9 4.02 14.83 8.04
C GLU A 9 4.13 13.61 7.10
N PRO A 10 4.03 13.78 5.77
CA PRO A 10 4.23 12.69 4.83
C PRO A 10 5.60 12.04 5.03
N LEU A 11 5.66 10.72 4.91
CA LEU A 11 6.92 10.00 4.91
C LEU A 11 7.56 10.10 3.55
N TYR A 12 8.84 10.45 3.49
CA TYR A 12 9.58 10.37 2.24
C TYR A 12 10.56 9.21 2.33
N ALA A 13 10.61 8.41 1.27
CA ALA A 13 11.51 7.27 1.15
C ALA A 13 11.88 7.08 -0.33
N VAL A 14 13.11 6.63 -0.59
CA VAL A 14 13.54 6.23 -1.94
C VAL A 14 12.81 4.95 -2.33
N CYS A 15 12.22 4.92 -3.52
CA CYS A 15 11.53 3.75 -4.04
C CYS A 15 12.37 3.01 -5.08
N ASP A 16 12.64 1.73 -4.85
CA ASP A 16 13.40 0.88 -5.78
C ASP A 16 12.61 0.54 -7.06
N ASP A 17 11.28 0.71 -7.02
CA ASP A 17 10.39 0.39 -8.13
C ASP A 17 9.93 1.62 -8.91
N ALA A 18 9.71 1.43 -10.20
CA ALA A 18 9.04 2.41 -11.06
C ALA A 18 7.53 2.45 -10.74
N LEU A 19 7.07 3.60 -10.22
CA LEU A 19 5.67 3.89 -9.93
C LEU A 19 5.11 4.81 -11.03
N ASP A 20 4.35 4.22 -11.95
CA ASP A 20 3.68 4.93 -13.04
C ASP A 20 2.46 5.75 -12.58
N ASP A 21 1.99 5.56 -11.35
CA ASP A 21 0.83 6.22 -10.80
C ASP A 21 0.90 6.25 -9.26
N THR A 22 -0.13 6.83 -8.66
CA THR A 22 -0.37 6.91 -7.22
C THR A 22 -1.20 5.71 -6.73
N GLY A 23 -1.20 5.47 -5.41
CA GLY A 23 -2.05 4.47 -4.78
C GLY A 23 -1.48 3.05 -4.73
N TYR A 24 -0.24 2.83 -5.15
CA TYR A 24 0.47 1.57 -4.93
C TYR A 24 0.82 1.38 -3.45
N VAL A 25 0.61 0.16 -2.97
CA VAL A 25 1.03 -0.26 -1.64
C VAL A 25 2.52 -0.61 -1.66
N LEU A 26 3.26 -0.05 -0.71
CA LEU A 26 4.69 -0.21 -0.58
C LEU A 26 5.05 -1.00 0.68
N ALA A 27 6.14 -1.75 0.60
CA ALA A 27 6.78 -2.43 1.73
C ALA A 27 8.19 -1.84 1.92
N LEU A 28 8.70 -1.91 3.15
CA LEU A 28 10.07 -1.54 3.45
C LEU A 28 10.98 -2.71 3.10
N ASP A 29 11.96 -2.49 2.23
CA ASP A 29 13.04 -3.45 2.02
C ASP A 29 14.05 -3.29 3.17
N THR A 30 14.15 -4.33 4.01
CA THR A 30 15.04 -4.31 5.18
C THR A 30 16.53 -4.37 4.82
N SER A 31 16.87 -4.71 3.57
CA SER A 31 18.26 -4.83 3.12
C SER A 31 18.83 -3.50 2.61
N THR A 32 18.04 -2.71 1.89
CA THR A 32 18.42 -1.40 1.36
C THR A 32 17.95 -0.25 2.25
N GLY A 33 16.89 -0.44 3.03
CA GLY A 33 16.20 0.63 3.75
C GLY A 33 15.30 1.49 2.85
N HIS A 34 15.14 1.09 1.59
CA HIS A 34 14.26 1.73 0.61
C HIS A 34 12.86 1.12 0.65
N VAL A 35 11.91 1.71 -0.07
CA VAL A 35 10.58 1.16 -0.26
C VAL A 35 10.44 0.52 -1.63
N LYS A 36 9.66 -0.55 -1.71
CA LYS A 36 9.35 -1.25 -2.97
C LYS A 36 7.87 -1.54 -3.04
N LYS A 37 7.33 -1.84 -4.23
CA LYS A 37 5.97 -2.38 -4.38
C LYS A 37 5.86 -3.62 -3.51
N ALA A 38 4.87 -3.62 -2.63
CA ALA A 38 4.65 -4.72 -1.72
C ALA A 38 4.21 -5.97 -2.51
N THR A 39 4.61 -7.15 -2.04
CA THR A 39 4.09 -8.44 -2.48
C THR A 39 3.11 -9.01 -1.46
N SER A 40 2.36 -10.07 -1.79
CA SER A 40 1.41 -10.72 -0.88
C SER A 40 2.03 -11.35 0.38
N SER A 41 3.36 -11.53 0.40
CA SER A 41 4.11 -11.97 1.56
C SER A 41 4.58 -10.83 2.46
N ASP A 42 4.64 -9.61 1.95
CA ASP A 42 5.22 -8.48 2.66
C ASP A 42 4.23 -7.88 3.67
N VAL A 43 4.79 -7.25 4.70
CA VAL A 43 4.02 -6.38 5.60
C VAL A 43 3.92 -5.01 4.93
N PRO A 44 2.71 -4.50 4.68
CA PRO A 44 2.55 -3.20 4.04
C PRO A 44 3.05 -2.09 4.96
N PHE A 45 3.86 -1.20 4.41
CA PHE A 45 4.44 -0.07 5.11
C PHE A 45 3.62 1.20 4.88
N GLY A 46 3.21 1.44 3.64
CA GLY A 46 2.42 2.61 3.28
C GLY A 46 1.91 2.60 1.85
N VAL A 47 1.35 3.72 1.42
CA VAL A 47 0.82 3.93 0.07
C VAL A 47 1.47 5.17 -0.54
N ASN A 48 1.90 5.10 -1.80
CA ASN A 48 2.49 6.26 -2.46
C ASN A 48 1.44 7.31 -2.87
N ILE A 49 1.72 8.59 -2.59
CA ILE A 49 0.88 9.74 -3.00
C ILE A 49 1.37 10.34 -4.31
N VAL A 50 2.64 10.12 -4.65
CA VAL A 50 3.29 10.66 -5.85
C VAL A 50 3.85 9.52 -6.69
N SER A 51 3.72 9.65 -8.01
CA SER A 51 4.36 8.76 -8.99
C SER A 51 5.85 9.07 -9.10
N THR A 52 6.65 8.12 -9.57
CA THR A 52 8.05 8.34 -9.97
C THR A 52 8.17 8.74 -11.45
N LYS A 53 7.06 9.12 -12.09
CA LYS A 53 7.05 9.63 -13.47
C LYS A 53 7.85 10.92 -13.59
N ASN A 54 8.85 10.89 -14.45
CA ASN A 54 9.59 12.08 -14.83
C ASN A 54 8.70 12.98 -15.72
N PRO A 55 8.49 14.25 -15.36
CA PRO A 55 7.57 15.14 -16.08
C PRO A 55 8.04 15.49 -17.51
N ILE A 56 9.31 15.24 -17.85
CA ILE A 56 9.87 15.55 -19.17
C ILE A 56 9.71 14.35 -20.11
N THR A 57 10.08 13.15 -19.65
CA THR A 57 10.04 11.93 -20.47
C THR A 57 8.71 11.19 -20.37
N ASN A 58 7.91 11.47 -19.34
CA ASN A 58 6.67 10.79 -19.00
C ASN A 58 6.84 9.28 -18.70
N GLU A 59 8.07 8.87 -18.37
CA GLU A 59 8.42 7.50 -17.99
C GLU A 59 8.61 7.42 -16.47
N ALA A 60 8.21 6.29 -15.88
CA ALA A 60 8.41 6.02 -14.46
C ALA A 60 9.85 5.53 -14.21
N GLU A 61 10.55 6.19 -13.30
CA GLU A 61 11.95 5.89 -12.97
C GLU A 61 12.04 5.12 -11.64
N THR A 62 13.10 4.32 -11.47
CA THR A 62 13.47 3.68 -10.20
C THR A 62 14.36 4.60 -9.37
N ASP A 63 14.54 4.28 -8.10
CA ASP A 63 15.43 4.98 -7.17
C ASP A 63 15.06 6.46 -6.96
N VAL A 64 13.77 6.78 -7.06
CA VAL A 64 13.23 8.12 -6.87
C VAL A 64 12.59 8.23 -5.49
N GLU A 65 12.77 9.37 -4.83
CA GLU A 65 12.11 9.67 -3.57
C GLU A 65 10.60 9.86 -3.76
N VAL A 66 9.81 9.11 -3.00
CA VAL A 66 8.35 9.15 -3.03
C VAL A 66 7.78 9.52 -1.68
N SER A 67 6.68 10.26 -1.72
CA SER A 67 5.84 10.52 -0.56
C SER A 67 4.94 9.33 -0.27
N VAL A 68 4.96 8.85 0.97
CA VAL A 68 4.30 7.65 1.47
C VAL A 68 3.39 8.02 2.63
N VAL A 69 2.14 7.55 2.57
CA VAL A 69 1.21 7.55 3.70
C VAL A 69 1.35 6.23 4.44
N PRO A 70 1.73 6.22 5.72
CA PRO A 70 1.81 4.99 6.50
C PRO A 70 0.44 4.30 6.62
N VAL A 71 0.40 2.96 6.56
CA VAL A 71 -0.86 2.20 6.67
C VAL A 71 -1.54 2.28 8.05
N ARG A 72 -0.80 2.68 9.09
CA ARG A 72 -1.32 2.82 10.47
C ARG A 72 -1.79 4.23 10.81
N SER A 73 -2.11 5.04 9.80
CA SER A 73 -2.39 6.46 9.94
C SER A 73 -3.87 6.80 10.11
N GLY A 74 -4.80 5.91 9.72
CA GLY A 74 -6.22 6.21 9.69
C GLY A 74 -6.67 7.08 8.51
N TYR A 75 -5.76 7.49 7.61
CA TYR A 75 -6.11 8.26 6.43
C TYR A 75 -6.99 7.46 5.46
N ILE A 76 -7.79 8.21 4.70
CA ILE A 76 -8.60 7.66 3.61
C ILE A 76 -7.86 7.98 2.30
N VAL A 77 -7.52 6.96 1.54
CA VAL A 77 -6.75 7.09 0.29
C VAL A 77 -7.36 6.22 -0.79
N LYS A 78 -7.19 6.62 -2.05
CA LYS A 78 -7.45 5.72 -3.18
C LYS A 78 -6.23 4.83 -3.39
N VAL A 79 -6.43 3.52 -3.35
CA VAL A 79 -5.37 2.53 -3.60
C VAL A 79 -5.61 1.81 -4.92
N LYS A 80 -4.53 1.42 -5.58
CA LYS A 80 -4.58 0.57 -6.79
C LYS A 80 -5.07 -0.81 -6.41
N LYS A 81 -5.98 -1.37 -7.21
CA LYS A 81 -6.49 -2.73 -7.01
C LYS A 81 -6.27 -3.62 -8.22
N GLU A 82 -6.31 -4.92 -7.99
CA GLU A 82 -6.36 -5.92 -9.05
C GLU A 82 -7.69 -5.89 -9.79
N ALA A 83 -7.75 -6.59 -10.92
CA ALA A 83 -8.98 -6.80 -11.71
C ALA A 83 -9.96 -7.76 -11.01
N SER A 84 -10.32 -7.45 -9.76
CA SER A 84 -11.28 -8.17 -8.93
C SER A 84 -12.25 -7.18 -8.27
N ALA A 85 -13.47 -7.62 -8.01
CA ALA A 85 -14.46 -6.80 -7.32
C ALA A 85 -14.15 -6.74 -5.82
N ILE A 86 -14.28 -5.55 -5.23
CA ILE A 86 -14.14 -5.29 -3.80
C ILE A 86 -15.42 -4.63 -3.32
N SER A 87 -16.00 -5.10 -2.23
CA SER A 87 -17.21 -4.50 -1.67
C SER A 87 -16.88 -3.58 -0.49
N ALA A 88 -17.73 -2.58 -0.27
CA ALA A 88 -17.62 -1.71 0.90
C ALA A 88 -17.63 -2.55 2.19
N GLY A 89 -16.68 -2.28 3.08
CA GLY A 89 -16.47 -3.01 4.32
C GLY A 89 -15.52 -4.21 4.22
N ASP A 90 -15.10 -4.63 3.02
CA ASP A 90 -14.08 -5.67 2.88
C ASP A 90 -12.73 -5.20 3.40
N TYR A 91 -12.02 -6.09 4.10
CA TYR A 91 -10.60 -5.89 4.38
C TYR A 91 -9.80 -6.13 3.10
N VAL A 92 -8.79 -5.30 2.88
CA VAL A 92 -7.92 -5.40 1.71
C VAL A 92 -6.47 -5.61 2.11
N ALA A 93 -5.78 -6.42 1.33
CA ALA A 93 -4.35 -6.70 1.44
C ALA A 93 -3.73 -6.73 0.06
N VAL A 94 -2.41 -6.76 -0.01
CA VAL A 94 -1.69 -6.85 -1.28
C VAL A 94 -2.01 -8.19 -1.96
N GLY A 95 -2.43 -8.11 -3.21
CA GLY A 95 -2.80 -9.27 -4.02
C GLY A 95 -1.60 -9.98 -4.65
N SER A 96 -1.89 -10.73 -5.70
CA SER A 96 -0.91 -11.36 -6.59
C SER A 96 -0.10 -10.35 -7.44
N GLU A 97 -0.69 -9.20 -7.78
CA GLU A 97 -0.03 -8.10 -8.50
C GLU A 97 0.65 -7.17 -7.51
N ALA A 98 1.98 -7.01 -7.65
CA ALA A 98 2.78 -6.21 -6.74
C ALA A 98 2.28 -4.77 -6.62
N GLY A 99 2.12 -4.31 -5.38
CA GLY A 99 1.63 -2.98 -5.04
C GLY A 99 0.14 -2.74 -5.26
N LYS A 100 -0.63 -3.73 -5.72
CA LYS A 100 -2.09 -3.62 -5.85
C LYS A 100 -2.81 -4.41 -4.77
N VAL A 101 -3.95 -3.90 -4.33
CA VAL A 101 -4.77 -4.57 -3.33
C VAL A 101 -5.80 -5.50 -3.95
N ALA A 102 -6.15 -6.53 -3.20
CA ALA A 102 -7.28 -7.40 -3.44
C ALA A 102 -8.06 -7.61 -2.14
N LYS A 103 -9.26 -8.16 -2.26
CA LYS A 103 -10.03 -8.61 -1.10
C LYS A 103 -9.21 -9.62 -0.29
N MET A 104 -9.06 -9.34 1.00
CA MET A 104 -8.35 -10.20 1.91
C MET A 104 -9.28 -11.25 2.51
N THR A 105 -8.83 -12.50 2.52
CA THR A 105 -9.41 -13.55 3.35
C THR A 105 -8.51 -13.75 4.56
N ILE A 106 -9.08 -13.59 5.77
CA ILE A 106 -8.34 -13.75 7.02
C ILE A 106 -8.31 -15.25 7.36
N ASP A 107 -7.12 -15.81 7.51
CA ASP A 107 -6.95 -17.19 7.99
C ASP A 107 -7.14 -17.24 9.50
N THR A 108 -8.09 -18.05 9.96
CA THR A 108 -8.41 -18.21 11.39
C THR A 108 -8.07 -19.60 11.92
N THR A 109 -7.20 -20.35 11.24
CA THR A 109 -6.84 -21.73 11.58
C THR A 109 -6.22 -21.83 12.97
N ASP A 110 -5.30 -20.93 13.30
CA ASP A 110 -4.67 -20.81 14.61
C ASP A 110 -4.28 -19.35 14.91
N ALA A 111 -3.80 -19.09 16.12
CA ALA A 111 -3.46 -17.73 16.56
C ALA A 111 -2.28 -17.11 15.77
N GLY A 112 -1.32 -17.93 15.32
CA GLY A 112 -0.17 -17.47 14.54
C GLY A 112 -0.59 -17.09 13.11
N THR A 113 -1.32 -17.97 12.45
CA THR A 113 -1.86 -17.72 11.10
C THR A 113 -2.84 -16.54 11.06
N LEU A 114 -3.65 -16.37 12.12
CA LEU A 114 -4.47 -15.19 12.31
C LEU A 114 -3.63 -13.92 12.43
N LEU A 115 -2.62 -13.91 13.29
CA LEU A 115 -1.77 -12.73 13.48
C LEU A 115 -1.03 -12.35 12.20
N ASP A 116 -0.53 -13.34 11.46
CA ASP A 116 0.18 -13.10 10.21
C ASP A 116 -0.75 -12.62 9.09
N SER A 117 -2.00 -13.07 9.08
CA SER A 117 -3.04 -12.47 8.23
C SER A 117 -3.27 -11.01 8.62
N LEU A 118 -3.52 -10.72 9.89
CA LEU A 118 -3.84 -9.37 10.36
C LEU A 118 -2.74 -8.33 10.05
N LYS A 119 -1.46 -8.72 10.15
CA LYS A 119 -0.32 -7.84 9.79
C LYS A 119 -0.30 -7.42 8.32
N LYS A 120 -0.93 -8.20 7.43
CA LYS A 120 -0.97 -7.92 5.99
C LYS A 120 -2.09 -6.98 5.57
N ILE A 121 -3.00 -6.64 6.48
CA ILE A 121 -4.10 -5.72 6.21
C ILE A 121 -3.52 -4.35 5.87
N VAL A 122 -3.93 -3.82 4.72
CA VAL A 122 -3.66 -2.43 4.32
C VAL A 122 -4.75 -1.52 4.87
N GLY A 123 -6.00 -1.95 4.76
CA GLY A 123 -7.13 -1.16 5.22
C GLY A 123 -8.50 -1.84 5.03
N ILE A 124 -9.55 -1.03 5.16
CA ILE A 124 -10.94 -1.42 4.89
C ILE A 124 -11.50 -0.58 3.74
N ALA A 125 -12.15 -1.22 2.77
CA ALA A 125 -12.80 -0.55 1.65
C ALA A 125 -14.00 0.28 2.13
N LEU A 126 -14.15 1.49 1.62
CA LEU A 126 -15.25 2.40 1.95
C LEU A 126 -16.32 2.49 0.86
N GLU A 127 -16.03 1.95 -0.32
CA GLU A 127 -16.92 1.93 -1.47
C GLU A 127 -16.86 0.55 -2.15
N ASP A 128 -17.91 0.24 -2.91
CA ASP A 128 -17.86 -0.87 -3.85
C ASP A 128 -17.01 -0.46 -5.05
N ALA A 129 -16.11 -1.33 -5.49
CA ALA A 129 -15.30 -1.15 -6.69
C ALA A 129 -15.49 -2.36 -7.61
N ALA A 130 -15.94 -2.11 -8.83
CA ALA A 130 -16.14 -3.15 -9.84
C ALA A 130 -14.81 -3.74 -10.31
N ALA A 131 -14.84 -4.92 -10.94
CA ALA A 131 -13.61 -5.62 -11.34
C ALA A 131 -12.78 -4.84 -12.38
N ASP A 132 -13.42 -4.02 -13.19
CA ASP A 132 -12.84 -3.16 -14.23
C ASP A 132 -12.29 -1.82 -13.71
N GLU A 133 -12.54 -1.46 -12.46
CA GLU A 133 -11.94 -0.28 -11.85
C GLU A 133 -10.48 -0.54 -11.41
N ASP A 134 -9.61 0.45 -11.59
CA ASP A 134 -8.20 0.34 -11.22
C ASP A 134 -7.91 0.72 -9.76
N THR A 135 -8.88 1.36 -9.08
CA THR A 135 -8.69 1.88 -7.73
C THR A 135 -9.90 1.63 -6.84
N VAL A 136 -9.69 1.64 -5.52
CA VAL A 136 -10.75 1.64 -4.51
C VAL A 136 -10.42 2.61 -3.38
N LEU A 137 -11.41 3.29 -2.83
CA LEU A 137 -11.26 4.12 -1.65
C LEU A 137 -11.15 3.26 -0.38
N VAL A 138 -10.05 3.42 0.35
CA VAL A 138 -9.71 2.59 1.52
C VAL A 138 -9.35 3.47 2.71
N ARG A 139 -9.88 3.13 3.88
CA ARG A 139 -9.38 3.65 5.16
C ARG A 139 -8.22 2.79 5.63
N LEU A 140 -7.05 3.40 5.77
CA LEU A 140 -5.83 2.74 6.22
C LEU A 140 -5.95 2.35 7.70
N VAL A 141 -5.91 1.05 7.97
CA VAL A 141 -6.07 0.46 9.32
C VAL A 141 -5.11 -0.69 9.55
N GLY A 142 -3.93 -0.66 8.91
CA GLY A 142 -2.93 -1.72 9.06
C GLY A 142 -2.54 -1.96 10.52
N ILE A 143 -2.24 -3.21 10.85
CA ILE A 143 -1.97 -3.70 12.22
C ILE A 143 -0.47 -3.83 12.47
#